data_AF-A0A1F7WAA8-F1
#
_entry.id   AF-A0A1F7WAA8-F1
#
_cell.length_a   1.000
_cell.length_b   1.000
_cell.length_c   1.000
_cell.angle_alpha   90.00
_cell.angle_beta   90.00
_cell.angle_gamma   90.00
#
_symmetry.space_group_name_H-M   'P 1'
#
loop_
_entity.id
_entity.type
_entity.pdbx_description
1 polymer ?
#
loop_
_entity_poly.entity_id
_entity_poly.type
_entity_poly.pdbx_seq_one_letter_code
_entity_poly.pdbx_strand_id
1 'polypeptide(L)' 'MRLLEKGPDPKGCRELRCKGNGVGNTAGCGALLLVSPRDVKSFVSHDYGGGSDTNYYFVCPVCHAETYVSYSTFSSCR' A
#
# COMPACT_ATOMS: atom_id res chain seq x y z
N MET A 1 -10.11 2.72 2.47
CA MET A 1 -9.09 3.73 2.85
C MET A 1 -9.78 5.00 3.32
N ARG A 2 -9.23 5.69 4.32
CA ARG A 2 -9.59 7.07 4.69
C ARG A 2 -8.33 7.93 4.68
N LEU A 3 -8.41 9.18 4.20
CA LEU A 3 -7.38 10.17 4.46
C LEU A 3 -7.41 10.49 5.95
N LEU A 4 -6.29 10.26 6.64
CA LEU A 4 -6.11 10.78 7.98
C LEU A 4 -5.58 12.20 7.86
N GLU A 5 -6.48 13.19 7.90
CA GLU A 5 -6.10 14.44 8.54
C GLU A 5 -5.92 14.14 10.03
N LYS A 6 -4.77 14.53 10.60
CA LYS A 6 -4.34 14.33 12.01
C LYS A 6 -5.51 14.00 12.95
N GLY A 7 -5.79 12.71 13.10
CA GLY A 7 -6.91 12.21 13.88
C GLY A 7 -6.47 10.96 14.63
N PRO A 8 -7.02 10.69 15.82
CA PRO A 8 -6.53 9.66 16.72
C PRO A 8 -6.50 8.29 16.02
N ASP A 9 -5.32 7.67 16.04
CA ASP A 9 -5.01 6.38 15.45
C ASP A 9 -6.13 5.35 15.72
N PRO A 10 -6.77 4.81 14.67
CA PRO A 10 -7.56 3.60 14.84
C PRO A 10 -6.59 2.45 15.13
N LYS A 11 -6.49 2.13 16.42
CA LYS A 11 -5.70 1.03 16.99
C LYS A 11 -5.66 -0.18 16.04
N GLY A 12 -4.48 -0.43 15.46
CA GLY A 12 -4.19 -1.62 14.66
C GLY A 12 -3.67 -1.33 13.25
N CYS A 13 -4.11 -0.26 12.59
CA CYS A 13 -3.75 -0.01 11.20
C CYS A 13 -2.57 0.97 11.09
N ARG A 14 -1.56 0.61 10.29
CA ARG A 14 -0.35 1.42 10.13
C ARG A 14 -0.58 2.57 9.16
N GLU A 15 -0.10 3.75 9.54
CA GLU A 15 0.00 4.91 8.67
C GLU A 15 1.05 4.67 7.59
N LEU A 16 0.63 4.69 6.32
CA LEU A 16 1.52 4.54 5.17
C LEU A 16 1.52 5.81 4.35
N ARG A 17 2.73 6.21 3.95
CA ARG A 17 2.93 7.39 3.13
C ARG A 17 2.89 7.01 1.66
N CYS A 18 2.08 7.71 0.88
CA CYS A 18 2.04 7.55 -0.57
C CYS A 18 3.38 7.97 -1.17
N LYS A 19 4.14 7.00 -1.69
CA LYS A 19 5.42 7.23 -2.38
C LYS A 19 5.28 7.22 -3.90
N GLY A 20 4.24 6.56 -4.43
CA GLY A 20 4.04 6.43 -5.87
C GLY A 20 5.10 5.57 -6.56
N ASN A 21 5.69 4.63 -5.82
CA ASN A 21 6.71 3.72 -6.33
C ASN A 21 6.11 2.42 -6.91
N GLY A 22 4.79 2.36 -7.11
CA GLY A 22 4.07 1.20 -7.61
C GLY A 22 4.16 1.01 -9.13
N VAL A 23 3.30 0.14 -9.65
CA VAL A 23 3.14 -0.04 -11.09
C VAL A 23 2.72 1.29 -11.73
N GLY A 24 3.29 1.63 -12.89
CA GLY A 24 2.96 2.87 -13.62
C GLY A 24 3.79 4.12 -13.31
N ASN A 25 4.74 4.08 -12.35
CA ASN A 25 5.69 5.18 -12.09
C ASN A 25 5.04 6.57 -11.81
N THR A 26 3.84 6.59 -11.25
CA THR A 26 3.15 7.84 -10.93
C THR A 26 3.70 8.43 -9.64
N ALA A 27 4.25 9.65 -9.68
CA ALA A 27 4.83 10.29 -8.50
C ALA A 27 3.84 10.37 -7.33
N GLY A 28 4.26 9.93 -6.14
CA GLY A 28 3.41 9.96 -4.95
C GLY A 28 3.22 11.36 -4.40
N CYS A 29 2.01 11.66 -3.94
CA CYS A 29 1.69 12.94 -3.30
C CYS A 29 2.24 13.11 -1.88
N GLY A 30 2.82 12.06 -1.26
CA GLY A 30 3.33 12.13 0.10
C GLY A 30 2.26 12.13 1.19
N ALA A 31 0.98 11.97 0.83
CA ALA A 31 -0.13 11.89 1.78
C ALA A 31 0.04 10.70 2.74
N LEU A 32 -0.30 10.92 4.00
CA LEU A 32 -0.37 9.87 5.01
C LEU A 32 -1.75 9.22 4.94
N LEU A 33 -1.79 7.91 4.80
CA LEU A 33 -3.00 7.13 4.59
C LEU A 33 -3.06 6.02 5.62
N LEU A 34 -4.25 5.79 6.18
CA LEU A 34 -4.49 4.58 6.94
C LEU A 34 -4.79 3.44 5.95
N VAL A 35 -3.86 2.49 5.84
CA VAL A 35 -3.99 1.35 4.94
C VAL A 35 -4.40 0.12 5.73
N SER A 36 -5.56 -0.44 5.40
CA SER A 36 -6.04 -1.69 5.96
C SER A 36 -5.68 -2.86 5.04
N PRO A 37 -5.64 -4.12 5.51
CA PRO A 37 -5.39 -5.28 4.66
C PRO A 37 -6.37 -5.38 3.48
N ARG A 38 -7.61 -4.92 3.68
CA ARG A 38 -8.67 -4.90 2.65
C ARG A 38 -8.43 -3.87 1.53
N ASP A 39 -7.58 -2.88 1.79
CA ASP A 39 -7.25 -1.82 0.85
C ASP A 39 -6.03 -2.17 -0.02
N VAL A 40 -5.32 -3.25 0.33
CA VAL A 40 -4.12 -3.72 -0.38
C VAL A 40 -4.52 -4.75 -1.43
N LYS A 41 -3.98 -4.57 -2.63
CA LYS A 41 -4.07 -5.52 -3.73
C LYS A 41 -2.76 -6.31 -3.83
N SER A 42 -2.83 -7.51 -4.37
CA SER A 42 -1.66 -8.34 -4.64
C SER A 42 -1.67 -8.90 -6.06
N PHE A 43 -0.49 -9.05 -6.65
CA PHE A 43 -0.31 -9.81 -7.88
C PHE A 43 0.88 -10.74 -7.74
N VAL A 44 0.81 -11.87 -8.45
CA VAL A 44 1.88 -12.85 -8.50
C VAL A 44 2.71 -12.58 -9.74
N SER A 45 3.99 -12.37 -9.54
CA SER A 45 4.98 -12.26 -10.62
C SER A 45 5.63 -13.63 -10.76
N HIS A 46 5.60 -14.18 -11.98
CA HIS A 46 6.31 -15.42 -12.28
C HIS A 46 7.63 -15.08 -12.95
N ASP A 47 8.72 -15.46 -12.31
CA ASP A 47 10.03 -15.37 -12.91
C ASP A 47 10.29 -16.58 -13.80
N TYR A 48 11.08 -16.37 -14.86
CA TYR A 48 11.42 -17.40 -15.86
C TYR A 48 12.15 -18.63 -15.26
N GLY A 49 12.62 -18.54 -14.02
CA GLY A 49 13.21 -19.64 -13.25
C GLY A 49 12.20 -20.51 -12.48
N GLY A 50 10.89 -20.26 -12.59
CA GLY A 50 9.85 -21.03 -11.91
C GLY A 50 9.52 -20.55 -10.48
N GLY A 51 10.16 -19.46 -10.03
CA GLY A 51 9.81 -18.78 -8.79
C GLY A 51 8.55 -17.91 -8.96
N SER A 52 7.76 -17.82 -7.89
CA SER A 52 6.60 -16.92 -7.82
C SER A 52 6.77 -15.96 -6.65
N ASP A 53 6.85 -14.67 -6.95
CA ASP A 53 6.89 -13.61 -5.95
C ASP A 53 5.54 -12.90 -5.90
N THR A 54 4.97 -12.79 -4.69
CA THR A 54 3.72 -12.05 -4.49
C THR A 54 4.04 -10.62 -4.11
N ASN A 55 3.70 -9.70 -4.99
CA ASN A 55 3.86 -8.27 -4.77
C ASN A 55 2.55 -7.66 -4.24
N TYR A 56 2.66 -6.75 -3.27
CA TYR A 56 1.52 -6.08 -2.66
C TYR A 56 1.60 -4.56 -2.87
N TYR A 57 0.47 -3.94 -3.16
CA TYR A 57 0.40 -2.50 -3.41
C TYR A 57 -0.97 -1.94 -3.02
N PHE A 58 -1.04 -0.63 -2.77
CA PHE A 58 -2.30 0.10 -2.61
C PHE A 58 -2.35 1.30 -3.55
N VAL A 59 -3.55 1.78 -3.86
CA VAL A 59 -3.78 2.94 -4.72
C VAL A 59 -4.11 4.16 -3.85
N CYS A 60 -3.33 5.23 -3.97
CA CYS A 60 -3.59 6.44 -3.22
C CYS A 60 -4.89 7.11 -3.70
N PRO A 61 -5.87 7.40 -2.83
CA PRO A 61 -7.11 8.06 -3.23
C PRO A 61 -6.94 9.54 -3.60
N VAL A 62 -5.79 10.14 -3.33
CA VAL A 62 -5.51 11.57 -3.61
C VAL A 62 -4.92 11.75 -5.01
N CYS A 63 -3.85 11.02 -5.31
CA CYS A 63 -3.09 11.16 -6.55
C CYS A 63 -3.24 9.96 -7.49
N HIS A 64 -4.02 8.95 -7.08
CA HIS A 64 -4.23 7.70 -7.81
C HIS A 64 -2.95 6.91 -8.09
N ALA A 65 -1.83 7.28 -7.48
CA ALA A 65 -0.57 6.59 -7.60
C ALA A 65 -0.59 5.26 -6.85
N GLU A 66 -0.04 4.22 -7.47
CA GLU A 66 0.16 2.92 -6.86
C GLU A 66 1.42 2.97 -5.99
N THR A 67 1.40 2.34 -4.82
CA THR A 67 2.54 2.32 -3.88
C THR A 67 2.75 0.90 -3.41
N TYR A 68 3.96 0.37 -3.61
CA TYR A 68 4.32 -0.97 -3.14
C TYR A 68 4.48 -0.99 -1.63
N VAL A 69 4.00 -2.08 -1.04
CA VAL A 69 4.07 -2.34 0.40
C VAL A 69 4.48 -3.79 0.62
N SER A 70 5.14 -4.06 1.74
CA SER A 70 5.48 -5.43 2.12
C SER A 70 4.33 -6.06 2.91
N TYR A 71 4.14 -7.38 2.79
CA TYR A 71 3.11 -8.13 3.53
C TYR A 71 3.13 -7.86 5.04
N SER A 72 4.34 -7.84 5.63
CA SER A 72 4.55 -7.55 7.05
C SER A 72 4.09 -6.16 7.49
N THR A 73 3.94 -5.23 6.55
CA THR A 73 3.61 -3.83 6.83
C THR A 73 2.12 -3.63 7.11
N PHE A 74 1.24 -4.38 6.44
CA PHE A 74 -0.21 -4.26 6.62
C PHE A 74 -0.84 -5.45 7.36
N SER A 75 -0.16 -6.60 7.44
CA SER A 75 -0.69 -7.80 8.14
C SER A 75 -0.78 -7.69 9.66
N SER A 76 -0.22 -6.61 10.25
CA SER A 76 -0.30 -6.36 11.70
C SER A 76 -1.62 -5.73 12.16
N CYS A 77 -2.49 -5.28 11.24
CA CYS A 77 -3.80 -4.73 11.58
C CYS A 77 -4.80 -5.89 11.79
N ARG A 78 -5.07 -6.23 13.06
CA ARG A 78 -5.97 -7.31 13.49
C ARG A 78 -7.07 -6.79 14.38
#